data_AF-A0A9X4NZD2-F1
#
_entry.id   AF-A0A9X4NZD2-F1
#
_cell.length_a   1.000
_cell.length_b   1.000
_cell.length_c   1.000
_cell.angle_alpha   90.00
_cell.angle_beta   90.00
_cell.angle_gamma   90.00
#
_symmetry.space_group_name_H-M   'P 1'
#
loop_
_entity.id
_entity.type
_entity.pdbx_description
1 polymer ?
#
loop_
_entity_poly.entity_id
_entity_poly.type
_entity_poly.pdbx_seq_one_letter_code
_entity_poly.pdbx_strand_id
1 'polypeptide(L)' 'VTKDSKRFETTAGRIVFNRQCLPEDFPYINYKMVSSDMSALVNECCDRYTISAVEPILDAIKYAGFHYATRAG' A
#
# COMPACT_ATOMS: atom_id res chain seq x y z
N VAL A 1 21.35 -14.19 10.14
CA VAL A 1 20.83 -13.06 10.94
C VAL A 1 19.32 -13.13 10.88
N THR A 2 18.70 -13.58 11.96
CA THR A 2 17.26 -13.84 12.08
C THR A 2 16.48 -12.54 11.89
N LYS A 3 15.59 -12.51 10.89
CA LYS A 3 14.64 -11.43 10.63
C LYS A 3 13.72 -11.33 11.85
N ASP A 4 14.00 -10.37 12.73
CA ASP A 4 13.28 -10.19 13.99
C ASP A 4 11.78 -10.00 13.73
N SER A 5 10.96 -10.98 14.14
CA SER A 5 9.52 -10.96 13.91
C SER A 5 8.88 -10.00 14.91
N LYS A 6 8.89 -8.71 14.58
CA LYS A 6 8.34 -7.65 15.43
C LYS A 6 6.82 -7.64 15.33
N ARG A 7 6.12 -7.95 16.43
CA ARG A 7 4.67 -7.80 16.54
C ARG A 7 4.32 -6.33 16.79
N PHE A 8 3.30 -5.83 16.10
CA PHE A 8 2.77 -4.49 16.31
C PHE A 8 1.25 -4.49 16.06
N GLU A 9 0.55 -3.53 16.65
CA GLU A 9 -0.90 -3.41 16.50
C GLU A 9 -1.26 -2.77 15.15
N THR A 10 -2.15 -3.40 14.40
CA THR A 10 -2.63 -2.95 13.08
C THR A 10 -4.02 -3.51 12.81
N THR A 11 -4.69 -3.05 11.75
CA THR A 11 -5.98 -3.58 11.30
C THR A 11 -5.80 -4.54 10.11
N ALA A 12 -6.77 -5.42 9.91
CA ALA A 12 -6.77 -6.36 8.77
C ALA A 12 -6.70 -5.64 7.42
N GLY A 13 -7.43 -4.54 7.24
CA GLY A 13 -7.40 -3.74 6.01
C GLY A 13 -6.02 -3.16 5.70
N ARG A 14 -5.30 -2.69 6.73
CA ARG A 14 -3.91 -2.20 6.57
C ARG A 14 -2.96 -3.33 6.18
N ILE A 15 -3.13 -4.53 6.74
CA ILE A 15 -2.30 -5.69 6.35
C ILE A 15 -2.52 -6.03 4.87
N VAL A 16 -3.78 -6.07 4.43
CA VAL A 16 -4.13 -6.36 3.03
C VAL A 16 -3.53 -5.29 2.11
N PHE A 17 -3.73 -4.02 2.41
CA PHE A 17 -3.19 -2.91 1.61
C PHE A 17 -1.66 -3.00 1.48
N ASN A 18 -0.94 -3.13 2.60
CA ASN A 18 0.52 -3.17 2.58
C ASN A 18 1.09 -4.41 1.87
N ARG A 19 0.38 -5.55 1.89
CA ARG A 19 0.86 -6.78 1.24
C ARG A 19 0.47 -6.90 -0.22
N GLN A 20 -0.68 -6.34 -0.61
CA GLN A 20 -1.20 -6.48 -1.98
C GLN A 20 -0.87 -5.28 -2.86
N CYS A 21 -0.77 -4.08 -2.30
CA CYS A 21 -0.60 -2.85 -3.07
C CYS A 21 0.84 -2.34 -3.09
N LEU A 22 1.66 -2.69 -2.10
CA LEU A 22 3.01 -2.13 -1.94
C LEU A 22 4.08 -3.21 -2.16
N PRO A 23 5.24 -2.85 -2.73
CA PRO A 23 6.36 -3.78 -2.87
C PRO A 23 7.03 -4.06 -1.51
N GLU A 24 7.79 -5.16 -1.43
CA GLU A 24 8.35 -5.67 -0.16
C GLU A 24 9.37 -4.73 0.50
N ASP A 25 9.97 -3.84 -0.28
CA ASP A 25 10.94 -2.85 0.17
C ASP A 25 10.29 -1.53 0.64
N PHE A 26 8.97 -1.36 0.44
CA PHE A 26 8.25 -0.17 0.86
C PHE A 26 7.97 -0.17 2.38
N PRO A 27 8.10 0.99 3.07
CA PRO A 27 7.78 1.10 4.49
C PRO A 27 6.32 0.72 4.83
N TYR A 28 6.11 -0.07 5.88
CA TYR A 28 4.76 -0.45 6.30
C TYR A 28 3.94 0.76 6.77
N ILE A 29 2.80 0.98 6.13
CA ILE A 29 1.88 2.09 6.40
C ILE A 29 0.84 1.67 7.44
N ASN A 30 0.96 2.21 8.66
CA ASN A 30 0.07 1.90 9.79
C ASN A 30 -0.76 3.10 10.30
N TYR A 31 -1.18 3.99 9.41
CA TYR A 31 -2.08 5.10 9.73
C TYR A 31 -3.35 5.05 8.89
N LYS A 32 -4.30 5.96 9.13
CA LYS A 32 -5.52 6.07 8.32
C LYS A 32 -5.18 6.87 7.07
N MET A 33 -5.26 6.22 5.90
CA MET A 33 -5.11 6.88 4.61
C MET A 33 -6.31 7.77 4.30
N VAL A 34 -6.03 9.01 3.87
CA VAL A 34 -6.99 9.88 3.18
C VAL A 34 -6.59 10.08 1.71
N SER A 35 -7.41 10.76 0.91
CA SER A 35 -7.15 10.95 -0.52
C SER A 35 -5.83 11.69 -0.80
N SER A 36 -5.43 12.64 0.04
CA SER A 36 -4.14 13.33 -0.08
C SER A 36 -2.95 12.39 0.13
N ASP A 37 -3.07 11.44 1.06
CA ASP A 37 -2.00 10.48 1.35
C ASP A 37 -1.81 9.51 0.18
N MET A 38 -2.89 9.15 -0.51
CA MET A 38 -2.82 8.33 -1.71
C MET A 38 -2.06 9.04 -2.84
N SER A 39 -2.32 10.34 -3.05
CA SER A 39 -1.57 11.12 -4.05
C SER A 39 -0.09 11.22 -3.68
N ALA A 40 0.22 11.43 -2.40
CA ALA A 40 1.61 11.46 -1.92
C ALA A 40 2.32 10.11 -2.10
N LEU A 41 1.63 9.01 -1.78
CA LEU A 41 2.14 7.65 -1.97
C LEU A 41 2.46 7.37 -3.44
N VAL A 42 1.56 7.75 -4.35
CA VAL A 42 1.77 7.57 -5.80
C VAL A 42 3.00 8.35 -6.26
N ASN A 43 3.16 9.60 -5.83
CA ASN A 43 4.34 10.40 -6.16
C ASN A 43 5.62 9.77 -5.60
N GLU A 44 5.62 9.31 -4.35
CA GLU A 44 6.78 8.64 -3.75
C GLU A 44 7.15 7.36 -4.50
N CYS A 45 6.15 6.59 -4.97
CA CYS A 45 6.40 5.42 -5.80
C CYS A 45 7.02 5.81 -7.15
N CYS A 46 6.52 6.86 -7.80
CA CYS A 46 7.09 7.39 -9.05
C CYS A 46 8.54 7.89 -8.90
N ASP A 47 8.87 8.49 -7.75
CA ASP A 47 10.21 9.01 -7.47
C ASP A 47 11.20 7.89 -7.09
N ARG A 48 10.72 6.84 -6.40
CA ARG A 48 11.55 5.75 -5.88
C ARG A 48 11.75 4.60 -6.87
N TYR A 49 10.77 4.31 -7.72
CA TYR A 49 10.76 3.15 -8.59
C TYR A 49 10.76 3.52 -10.07
N THR A 50 11.19 2.58 -10.91
CA THR A 50 11.09 2.74 -12.36
C THR A 50 9.63 2.63 -12.82
N ILE A 51 9.29 3.23 -13.96
CA ILE A 51 7.92 3.23 -14.51
C ILE A 51 7.33 1.82 -14.55
N SER A 52 8.09 0.82 -15.03
CA SER A 52 7.63 -0.57 -15.10
C SER A 52 7.35 -1.21 -13.74
N ALA A 53 8.00 -0.76 -12.68
CA ALA A 53 7.74 -1.21 -11.31
C ALA A 53 6.57 -0.46 -10.66
N VAL A 54 6.30 0.77 -11.08
CA VAL A 54 5.18 1.60 -10.59
C VAL A 54 3.84 1.15 -11.17
N GLU A 55 3.79 0.75 -12.44
CA GLU A 55 2.57 0.27 -13.10
C GLU A 55 1.78 -0.78 -12.28
N PRO A 56 2.38 -1.90 -11.85
CA PRO A 56 1.64 -2.90 -11.06
C PRO A 56 1.20 -2.40 -9.69
N ILE A 57 1.95 -1.47 -9.08
CA ILE A 57 1.59 -0.85 -7.79
C ILE A 57 0.31 -0.01 -7.96
N LEU A 58 0.27 0.83 -9.00
CA LEU A 58 -0.89 1.67 -9.29
C LEU A 58 -2.14 0.85 -9.60
N ASP A 59 -1.99 -0.21 -10.40
CA ASP A 59 -3.12 -1.09 -10.70
C ASP A 59 -3.60 -1.87 -9.48
N ALA A 60 -2.71 -2.31 -8.60
CA ALA A 60 -3.09 -2.95 -7.34
C ALA A 60 -3.84 -1.99 -6.41
N ILE A 61 -3.38 -0.73 -6.29
CA ILE A 61 -4.06 0.32 -5.54
C ILE A 61 -5.46 0.57 -6.12
N LYS A 62 -5.56 0.72 -7.44
CA LYS A 62 -6.83 0.95 -8.15
C LYS A 62 -7.81 -0.20 -7.91
N TYR A 63 -7.34 -1.44 -8.05
CA TYR A 63 -8.14 -2.64 -7.82
C TYR A 63 -8.66 -2.70 -6.38
N ALA A 64 -7.77 -2.53 -5.39
CA ALA A 64 -8.16 -2.55 -3.97
C ALA A 64 -9.18 -1.44 -3.67
N GLY A 65 -8.94 -0.23 -4.17
CA GLY A 65 -9.85 0.90 -4.04
C GLY A 65 -11.25 0.59 -4.55
N PHE A 66 -11.38 0.13 -5.79
CA PHE A 66 -12.70 -0.20 -6.36
C PHE A 66 -13.36 -1.41 -5.69
N HIS A 67 -12.58 -2.45 -5.37
CA HIS A 67 -13.09 -3.66 -4.74
C HIS A 67 -13.71 -3.37 -3.38
N TYR A 68 -13.01 -2.63 -2.53
CA TYR A 68 -13.48 -2.32 -1.19
C TYR A 68 -14.48 -1.17 -1.16
N ALA A 69 -14.39 -0.18 -2.06
CA ALA A 69 -15.40 0.86 -2.19
C ALA A 69 -16.78 0.28 -2.53
N THR A 70 -16.86 -0.64 -3.50
CA THR A 70 -18.13 -1.29 -3.89
C THR A 70 -18.77 -2.07 -2.74
N ARG A 71 -17.96 -2.59 -1.81
CA ARG A 71 -18.43 -3.39 -0.66
C ARG A 71 -18.73 -2.53 0.58
N ALA A 72 -18.25 -1.29 0.61
CA ALA A 72 -18.41 -0.40 1.75
C ALA A 72 -19.81 0.25 1.83
N GLY A 73 -20.58 0.22 0.73
CA GLY A 73 -21.93 0.80 0.64
C GLY A 73 -21.90 2.27 0.28
#